data_AF-A0A8X6VQ16-F1
#
_entry.id   AF-A0A8X6VQ16-F1
#
_cell.length_a   1.000
_cell.length_b   1.000
_cell.length_c   1.000
_cell.angle_alpha   90.00
_cell.angle_beta   90.00
_cell.angle_gamma   90.00
#
_symmetry.space_group_name_H-M   'P 1'
#
loop_
_entity.id
_entity.type
_entity.pdbx_description
1 polymer ?
#
loop_
_entity_poly.entity_id
_entity_poly.type
_entity_poly.pdbx_seq_one_letter_code
_entity_poly.pdbx_strand_id
1 'polypeptide(L)' 'MSSSKQRSAFDQVSELDRGRIVAYGERDCGLSFRVIGSRVGRNQTTVMRICDRWMQEGTTDRRGRSHPPQCTTSHEDR' A
#
# COMPACT_ATOMS: atom_id res chain seq x y z
N MET A 1 -11.94 -3.94 27.57
CA MET A 1 -10.70 -3.36 26.99
C MET A 1 -11.00 -2.99 25.55
N SER A 2 -11.24 -1.72 25.26
CA SER A 2 -11.50 -1.26 23.90
C SER A 2 -10.16 -1.15 23.18
N SER A 3 -9.83 -2.16 22.39
CA SER A 3 -8.69 -2.11 21.48
C SER A 3 -8.99 -1.05 20.43
N SER A 4 -8.68 0.20 20.73
CA SER A 4 -8.64 1.29 19.75
C SER A 4 -7.58 0.93 18.73
N LYS A 5 -8.01 0.19 17.70
CA LYS A 5 -7.23 -0.17 16.51
C LYS A 5 -6.75 1.15 15.94
N GLN A 6 -5.56 1.60 16.34
CA GLN A 6 -4.96 2.81 15.81
C GLN A 6 -4.95 2.63 14.30
N ARG A 7 -5.86 3.33 13.59
CA ARG A 7 -5.89 3.34 12.14
C ARG A 7 -4.49 3.75 11.72
N SER A 8 -3.78 2.83 11.08
CA SER A 8 -2.45 3.09 10.55
C SER A 8 -2.49 4.41 9.79
N ALA A 9 -1.45 5.23 9.90
CA ALA A 9 -1.37 6.49 9.14
C ALA A 9 -1.68 6.27 7.65
N PHE A 10 -1.41 5.06 7.15
CA PHE A 10 -1.81 4.56 5.83
C PHE A 10 -3.33 4.55 5.60
N ASP A 11 -4.14 4.04 6.52
CA ASP A 11 -5.62 4.01 6.45
C ASP A 11 -6.26 5.40 6.59
N GLN A 12 -5.51 6.37 7.10
CA GLN A 12 -5.94 7.77 7.20
C GLN A 12 -5.59 8.60 5.95
N VAL A 13 -4.87 8.01 4.99
CA VAL A 13 -4.54 8.66 3.72
C VAL A 13 -5.59 8.26 2.69
N SER A 14 -6.22 9.26 2.06
CA SER A 14 -7.21 9.05 1.00
C SER A 14 -6.60 8.25 -0.15
N GLU A 15 -7.40 7.43 -0.83
CA GLU A 15 -6.96 6.72 -2.05
C GLU A 15 -6.37 7.68 -3.09
N LEU A 16 -6.89 8.90 -3.18
CA LEU A 16 -6.38 9.95 -4.07
C LEU A 16 -4.97 10.41 -3.65
N ASP A 17 -4.74 10.60 -2.35
CA ASP A 17 -3.41 10.94 -1.83
C ASP A 17 -2.43 9.78 -2.01
N ARG A 18 -2.88 8.52 -1.81
CA ARG A 18 -2.07 7.32 -2.06
C ARG A 18 -1.65 7.24 -3.53
N GLY A 19 -2.59 7.43 -4.46
CA GLY A 19 -2.31 7.43 -5.90
C GLY A 19 -1.32 8.52 -6.31
N ARG A 20 -1.42 9.72 -5.73
CA ARG A 20 -0.45 10.80 -5.94
C ARG A 20 0.94 10.43 -5.42
N ILE A 21 1.04 9.88 -4.21
CA ILE A 21 2.31 9.45 -3.61
C ILE A 21 2.99 8.38 -4.47
N VAL A 22 2.23 7.37 -4.92
CA VAL A 22 2.73 6.31 -5.81
C VAL A 22 3.18 6.90 -7.15
N ALA A 23 2.38 7.78 -7.77
CA ALA A 23 2.74 8.41 -9.04
C ALA A 23 4.04 9.22 -8.96
N TYR A 24 4.29 9.92 -7.84
CA TYR A 24 5.57 10.62 -7.64
C TYR A 24 6.74 9.67 -7.35
N GLY A 25 6.48 8.53 -6.68
CA GLY A 25 7.49 7.53 -6.35
C GLY A 25 7.87 6.60 -7.51
N GLU A 26 6.97 6.35 -8.45
CA GLU A 26 7.19 5.47 -9.61
C GLU A 26 7.83 6.19 -10.80
N ARG A 27 7.44 7.45 -11.06
CA ARG A 27 7.82 8.16 -12.29
C ARG A 27 9.23 8.78 -12.26
N ASP A 28 10.12 8.30 -11.39
CA ASP A 28 11.48 8.83 -11.18
C ASP A 28 11.50 10.37 -11.21
N CYS A 29 10.54 11.01 -10.54
CA CYS A 29 10.37 12.46 -10.64
C CYS A 29 11.53 13.24 -9.96
N GLY A 30 12.55 12.55 -9.45
CA GLY A 30 13.64 13.14 -8.66
C GLY A 30 13.17 13.82 -7.36
N LEU A 31 11.92 13.59 -6.95
CA LEU A 31 11.32 14.26 -5.79
C LEU A 31 11.67 13.50 -4.52
N SER A 32 12.19 14.24 -3.52
CA SER A 32 12.37 13.67 -2.19
C SER A 32 11.02 13.40 -1.52
N PHE A 33 10.95 12.37 -0.67
CA PHE A 33 9.73 12.04 0.09
C PHE A 33 9.19 13.22 0.91
N ARG A 34 10.07 14.13 1.35
CA ARG A 34 9.68 15.36 2.04
C ARG A 34 8.90 16.30 1.12
N VAL A 35 9.36 16.50 -0.11
CA VAL A 35 8.68 17.33 -1.11
C VAL A 35 7.35 16.71 -1.54
N ILE A 36 7.32 15.39 -1.72
CA ILE A 36 6.09 14.65 -2.00
C ILE A 36 5.09 14.87 -0.86
N GLY A 37 5.53 14.70 0.39
CA GLY A 37 4.73 14.93 1.59
C GLY A 37 4.11 16.32 1.63
N SER A 38 4.91 17.36 1.37
CA SER A 38 4.40 18.74 1.30
C SER A 38 3.31 18.93 0.24
N ARG A 39 3.42 18.27 -0.93
CA ARG A 39 2.42 18.37 -2.00
C ARG A 39 1.09 17.69 -1.68
N VAL A 40 1.14 16.60 -0.90
CA VAL A 40 -0.06 15.84 -0.48
C VAL A 40 -0.53 16.20 0.93
N GLY A 41 0.11 17.18 1.59
CA GLY A 41 -0.20 17.57 2.97
C GLY A 41 0.07 16.48 4.00
N ARG A 42 1.06 15.59 3.75
CA ARG A 42 1.42 14.48 4.66
C ARG A 42 2.87 14.57 5.10
N ASN A 43 3.17 13.96 6.25
CA ASN A 43 4.54 13.87 6.72
C ASN A 43 5.36 12.89 5.86
N GLN A 44 6.68 13.11 5.82
CA GLN A 44 7.63 12.29 5.06
C GLN A 44 7.54 10.81 5.43
N THR A 45 7.37 10.48 6.71
CA THR A 45 7.28 9.10 7.19
C THR A 45 6.08 8.36 6.60
N THR A 46 4.95 9.05 6.44
CA THR A 46 3.72 8.47 5.85
C THR A 46 3.95 8.19 4.37
N VAL A 47 4.57 9.12 3.65
CA VAL A 47 4.96 8.92 2.24
C VAL A 47 5.89 7.72 2.10
N MET A 48 6.94 7.65 2.93
CA MET A 48 7.89 6.53 2.92
C MET A 48 7.20 5.18 3.17
N ARG A 49 6.31 5.09 4.16
CA ARG A 49 5.56 3.85 4.44
C ARG A 49 4.60 3.46 3.32
N ILE A 50 3.99 4.43 2.63
CA ILE A 50 3.13 4.17 1.47
C ILE A 50 3.96 3.64 0.30
N CYS A 51 5.09 4.27 0.00
CA CYS A 51 6.00 3.82 -1.07
C CYS A 51 6.59 2.44 -0.76
N ASP A 52 6.98 2.18 0.48
CA ASP A 52 7.50 0.88 0.92
C ASP A 52 6.44 -0.22 0.79
N ARG A 53 5.21 0.04 1.28
CA ARG A 53 4.08 -0.88 1.09
C ARG A 53 3.75 -1.08 -0.38
N TRP A 54 3.80 -0.03 -1.21
CA TRP A 54 3.59 -0.14 -2.66
C TRP A 54 4.67 -1.01 -3.32
N MET A 55 5.95 -0.86 -2.95
CA MET A 55 7.01 -1.73 -3.47
C MET A 55 6.82 -3.18 -3.02
N GLN A 56 6.38 -3.41 -1.78
CA GLN A 56 6.07 -4.74 -1.27
C GLN A 56 4.86 -5.35 -1.99
N GLU A 57 3.75 -4.61 -2.12
CA GLU A 57 2.54 -5.02 -2.84
C GLU A 57 2.83 -5.24 -4.34
N GLY A 58 3.60 -4.38 -5.00
CA GLY A 58 4.01 -4.54 -6.39
C GLY A 58 5.01 -5.70 -6.61
N THR A 59 5.79 -6.05 -5.59
CA THR A 59 6.61 -7.28 -5.57
C THR A 59 5.73 -8.52 -5.39
N THR A 60 4.69 -8.42 -4.58
CA THR A 60 3.69 -9.49 -4.38
C THR A 60 2.79 -9.64 -5.61
N ASP A 61 2.41 -8.57 -6.29
CA ASP A 61 1.62 -8.59 -7.54
C ASP A 61 2.41 -9.22 -8.70
N ARG A 62 3.70 -8.87 -8.85
CA ARG A 62 4.60 -9.57 -9.79
C ARG A 62 4.78 -11.06 -9.46
N ARG A 63 4.58 -11.49 -8.20
CA ARG A 63 4.52 -12.90 -7.80
C ARG A 63 3.10 -13.50 -7.82
N GLY A 64 2.06 -12.66 -7.95
CA GLY A 64 0.65 -13.01 -7.81
C GLY A 64 -0.04 -13.43 -9.11
N ARG A 65 0.60 -13.22 -10.28
CA ARG A 65 0.22 -13.95 -11.51
C ARG A 65 0.69 -15.41 -11.54
N SER A 66 1.09 -15.95 -10.40
CA SER A 66 1.05 -17.39 -10.15
C SER A 66 -0.11 -17.63 -9.18
N HIS A 67 -1.33 -17.72 -9.73
CA HIS A 67 -2.48 -18.19 -8.97
C HIS A 67 -2.11 -19.50 -8.26
N PRO A 68 -2.17 -19.62 -6.93
CA PRO A 68 -2.33 -20.93 -6.34
C PRO A 68 -3.72 -21.44 -6.81
N PRO A 69 -3.86 -22.68 -7.32
CA PRO A 69 -5.17 -23.22 -7.58
C PRO A 69 -5.94 -23.16 -6.25
N GLN A 70 -7.04 -22.43 -6.24
CA GLN A 70 -8.02 -22.51 -5.18
C GLN A 70 -8.52 -23.95 -5.16
N CYS A 71 -7.90 -24.79 -4.32
CA CYS A 71 -8.47 -26.06 -3.93
C CYS A 71 -9.66 -25.71 -3.04
N THR A 72 -10.80 -25.47 -3.69
CA THR A 72 -12.09 -25.43 -3.03
C THR A 72 -12.29 -26.80 -2.38
N THR A 73 -12.35 -26.79 -1.06
CA THR A 73 -12.80 -27.92 -0.24
C THR A 73 -14.14 -28.44 -0.79
N SER A 74 -14.11 -29.56 -1.49
CA SER A 74 -15.30 -30.39 -1.66
C SER A 74 -15.43 -31.23 -0.40
N HIS A 75 -16.06 -30.64 0.61
CA HIS A 75 -16.79 -31.42 1.59
C HIS A 75 -17.90 -32.15 0.83
N GLU A 76 -17.75 -33.47 0.63
CA GLU A 76 -18.89 -34.38 0.55
C GLU A 76 -18.58 -35.60 1.42
N ASP A 77 -19.32 -35.64 2.51
CA ASP A 77 -19.66 -36.76 3.38
C ASP A 77 -20.29 -37.91 2.56
N ARG A 78 -19.66 -39.09 2.56
CA ARG A 78 -20.25 -40.40 2.88
C ARG A 78 -19.24 -41.54 2.81
#